data_AF-A0A946XWS9-F1
#
_entry.id   AF-A0A946XWS9-F1
#
_cell.length_a   1.000
_cell.length_b   1.000
_cell.length_c   1.000
_cell.angle_alpha   90.00
_cell.angle_beta   90.00
_cell.angle_gamma   90.00
#
_symmetry.space_group_name_H-M   'P 1'
#
loop_
_entity.id
_entity.type
_entity.pdbx_description
1 polymer ?
#
loop_
_entity_poly.entity_id
_entity_poly.type
_entity_poly.pdbx_seq_one_letter_code
_entity_poly.pdbx_strand_id
1 'polypeptide(L)'
;IVVCAPFLAHIDDAIQHMREDLDPKIEVIKKLAAEFDAIWVDLDAAFVSAQTRHIPAYWAEDSVHPSAAGHALIAETWLGVVCG
;
A
#
# COMPACT_ATOMS: atom_id res chain seq x y z
N ILE A 1 -18.10 4.08 0.15
CA ILE A 1 -16.82 4.78 -0.13
C ILE A 1 -15.72 3.72 -0.09
N VAL A 2 -14.67 3.83 -0.91
CA VAL A 2 -13.50 2.93 -0.83
C VAL A 2 -12.30 3.76 -0.41
N VAL A 3 -11.55 3.27 0.58
CA VAL A 3 -10.32 3.89 1.08
C VAL A 3 -9.19 2.90 0.86
N CYS A 4 -8.15 3.34 0.16
CA CYS A 4 -6.95 2.55 -0.06
C CYS A 4 -5.85 3.05 0.89
N ALA A 5 -5.18 2.14 1.59
CA ALA A 5 -3.99 2.48 2.36
C ALA A 5 -2.94 3.09 1.41
N PRO A 6 -2.23 4.17 1.79
CA PRO A 6 -0.97 4.49 1.14
C PRO A 6 0.04 3.35 1.38
N PHE A 7 1.05 3.22 0.52
CA PHE A 7 2.08 2.19 0.62
C PHE A 7 3.48 2.81 0.44
N LEU A 8 4.51 2.09 0.87
CA LEU A 8 5.91 2.33 0.48
C LEU A 8 6.60 1.00 0.15
N ALA A 9 7.26 0.92 -1.01
CA ALA A 9 8.17 -0.19 -1.30
C ALA A 9 9.51 0.04 -0.59
N HIS A 10 10.04 -0.96 0.10
CA HIS A 10 11.21 -0.80 0.95
C HIS A 10 12.52 -0.90 0.16
N ILE A 11 12.81 0.09 -0.68
CA ILE A 11 13.97 0.06 -1.60
C ILE A 11 15.32 0.23 -0.88
N ASP A 12 15.34 0.97 0.23
CA ASP A 12 16.52 1.22 1.05
C ASP A 12 16.12 1.62 2.49
N ASP A 13 17.13 1.77 3.35
CA ASP A 13 16.94 2.14 4.76
C ASP A 13 16.46 3.59 4.95
N ALA A 14 16.62 4.48 3.96
CA ALA A 14 16.15 5.86 4.05
C ALA A 14 14.62 5.93 4.08
N ILE A 15 13.93 4.91 3.56
CA ILE A 15 12.47 4.75 3.65
C ILE A 15 11.98 4.63 5.10
N GLN A 16 12.83 4.23 6.05
CA GLN A 16 12.45 4.17 7.47
C GLN A 16 11.96 5.52 8.00
N HIS A 17 12.58 6.63 7.58
CA HIS A 17 12.13 7.95 8.01
C HIS A 17 10.74 8.31 7.45
N MET A 18 10.42 7.86 6.24
CA MET A 18 9.09 8.04 5.67
C MET A 18 8.05 7.17 6.39
N ARG A 19 8.43 5.98 6.87
CA ARG A 19 7.57 5.08 7.66
C ARG A 19 7.21 5.67 9.02
N GLU A 20 8.15 6.34 9.69
CA GLU A 20 7.89 7.04 10.96
C GLU A 20 6.73 8.04 10.85
N ASP A 21 6.59 8.72 9.69
CA ASP A 21 5.49 9.65 9.41
C ASP A 21 4.25 8.96 8.80
N LEU A 22 4.44 7.95 7.95
CA LEU A 22 3.35 7.30 7.21
C LEU A 22 2.56 6.31 8.06
N ASP A 23 3.21 5.50 8.90
CA ASP A 23 2.55 4.42 9.64
C ASP A 23 1.48 4.97 10.61
N PRO A 24 1.72 6.06 11.38
CA PRO A 24 0.68 6.68 12.18
C PRO A 24 -0.51 7.20 11.34
N LYS A 25 -0.25 7.65 10.10
CA LYS A 25 -1.32 8.10 9.18
C LYS A 25 -2.12 6.93 8.66
N ILE A 26 -1.50 5.81 8.30
CA ILE A 26 -2.20 4.58 7.89
C ILE A 26 -3.18 4.16 9.00
N GLU A 27 -2.73 4.16 10.26
CA GLU A 27 -3.59 3.81 11.40
C GLU A 27 -4.79 4.76 11.57
N VAL A 28 -4.59 6.07 11.37
CA VAL A 28 -5.69 7.05 11.39
C VAL A 28 -6.65 6.81 10.22
N ILE A 29 -6.14 6.64 9.00
CA ILE A 29 -6.95 6.42 7.80
C ILE A 29 -7.77 5.12 7.94
N LYS A 30 -7.19 4.06 8.49
CA LYS A 30 -7.88 2.79 8.76
C LYS A 30 -9.02 2.95 9.77
N LYS A 31 -8.81 3.73 10.84
CA LYS A 31 -9.86 4.08 11.80
C LYS A 31 -10.98 4.89 11.15
N LEU A 32 -10.63 5.85 10.30
CA LEU A 32 -11.62 6.62 9.52
C LEU A 32 -12.40 5.73 8.55
N ALA A 33 -11.73 4.79 7.87
CA ALA A 33 -12.43 3.84 7.00
C ALA A 33 -13.49 3.04 7.79
N ALA A 34 -13.15 2.59 9.01
CA ALA A 34 -14.11 1.92 9.89
C ALA A 34 -15.23 2.85 10.39
N GLU A 35 -14.90 4.09 10.79
CA GLU A 35 -15.87 5.08 11.28
C GLU A 35 -16.94 5.41 10.23
N PHE A 36 -16.55 5.47 8.96
CA PHE A 36 -17.42 5.82 7.84
C PHE A 36 -18.01 4.59 7.11
N ASP A 37 -17.87 3.38 7.67
CA ASP A 37 -18.30 2.12 7.05
C ASP A 37 -17.82 2.00 5.58
N ALA A 38 -16.58 2.43 5.36
CA ALA A 38 -15.93 2.40 4.05
C ALA A 38 -15.17 1.09 3.85
N ILE A 39 -15.11 0.64 2.60
CA ILE A 39 -14.33 -0.53 2.22
C ILE A 39 -12.83 -0.18 2.34
N TRP A 40 -12.09 -0.98 3.10
CA TRP A 40 -10.64 -0.82 3.31
C TRP A 40 -9.83 -1.72 2.38
N VAL A 41 -9.02 -1.11 1.50
CA VAL A 41 -8.09 -1.81 0.62
C VAL A 41 -6.67 -1.60 1.15
N ASP A 42 -6.09 -2.64 1.73
CA ASP A 42 -4.80 -2.58 2.43
C ASP A 42 -3.60 -2.72 1.47
N LEU A 43 -3.33 -1.66 0.69
CA LEU A 43 -2.21 -1.67 -0.25
C LEU A 43 -0.85 -1.76 0.45
N ASP A 44 -0.71 -1.24 1.67
CA ASP A 44 0.55 -1.34 2.40
C ASP A 44 0.92 -2.80 2.67
N ALA A 45 -0.02 -3.58 3.22
CA ALA A 45 0.15 -5.00 3.42
C ALA A 45 0.40 -5.75 2.10
N ALA A 46 -0.29 -5.36 1.02
CA ALA A 46 -0.08 -5.97 -0.30
C ALA A 46 1.34 -5.73 -0.85
N PHE A 47 1.87 -4.52 -0.74
CA PHE A 47 3.24 -4.21 -1.19
C PHE A 47 4.30 -4.85 -0.30
N VAL A 48 4.10 -4.95 1.00
CA VAL A 48 4.99 -5.70 1.90
C VAL A 48 5.04 -7.18 1.50
N SER A 49 3.87 -7.80 1.26
CA SER A 49 3.79 -9.19 0.82
C SER A 49 4.45 -9.40 -0.55
N ALA A 50 4.22 -8.50 -1.51
CA ALA A 50 4.76 -8.62 -2.86
C ALA A 50 6.30 -8.57 -2.92
N GLN A 51 6.96 -7.91 -1.97
CA GLN A 51 8.42 -7.85 -1.87
C GLN A 51 9.06 -9.21 -1.55
N THR A 52 8.30 -10.19 -1.06
CA THR A 52 8.77 -11.58 -0.93
C THR A 52 8.91 -12.29 -2.28
N ARG A 53 8.25 -11.78 -3.33
CA ARG A 53 8.24 -12.37 -4.68
C ARG A 53 9.26 -11.73 -5.62
N HIS A 54 9.60 -10.46 -5.41
CA HIS A 54 10.55 -9.72 -6.24
C HIS A 54 11.12 -8.52 -5.48
N ILE A 55 12.28 -8.02 -5.91
CA ILE A 55 12.93 -6.86 -5.28
C ILE A 55 12.00 -5.63 -5.21
N PRO A 56 12.10 -4.78 -4.18
CA PRO A 56 11.20 -3.63 -3.97
C PRO A 56 11.10 -2.68 -5.18
N ALA A 57 12.23 -2.36 -5.82
CA ALA A 57 12.31 -1.46 -6.98
C ALA A 57 11.53 -1.94 -8.22
N TYR A 58 11.24 -3.25 -8.31
CA TYR A 58 10.37 -3.77 -9.38
C TYR A 58 8.92 -3.33 -9.22
N TRP A 59 8.47 -3.11 -7.97
CA TRP A 59 7.11 -2.69 -7.66
C TRP A 59 6.97 -1.17 -7.66
N ALA A 60 7.96 -0.45 -7.14
CA ALA A 60 8.05 1.01 -7.19
C ALA A 60 9.53 1.43 -7.14
N GLU A 61 10.02 2.06 -8.22
CA GLU A 61 11.46 2.35 -8.38
C GLU A 61 11.98 3.35 -7.34
N ASP A 62 11.15 4.32 -6.96
CA ASP A 62 11.48 5.39 -6.01
C ASP A 62 10.77 5.22 -4.65
N SER A 63 10.30 4.01 -4.34
CA SER A 63 9.50 3.62 -3.17
C SER A 63 8.04 4.08 -3.14
N VAL A 64 7.66 5.08 -3.95
CA VAL A 64 6.36 5.75 -3.87
C VAL A 64 5.52 5.50 -5.12
N HIS A 65 6.09 5.74 -6.30
CA HIS A 65 5.36 5.67 -7.55
C HIS A 65 5.41 4.24 -8.09
N PRO A 66 4.24 3.59 -8.25
CA PRO A 66 4.20 2.21 -8.70
C PRO A 66 4.68 2.08 -10.15
N SER A 67 5.42 1.01 -10.42
CA SER A 67 5.73 0.57 -11.78
C SER A 67 4.48 -0.01 -12.46
N ALA A 68 4.61 -0.50 -13.70
CA ALA A 68 3.54 -1.28 -14.33
C ALA A 68 3.12 -2.50 -13.49
N ALA A 69 4.07 -3.19 -12.86
CA ALA A 69 3.79 -4.32 -11.97
C ALA A 69 3.17 -3.87 -10.63
N GLY A 70 3.60 -2.72 -10.09
CA GLY A 70 2.98 -2.10 -8.92
C GLY A 70 1.53 -1.70 -9.17
N HIS A 71 1.23 -1.11 -10.33
CA HIS A 71 -0.13 -0.77 -10.74
C HIS A 71 -1.02 -2.01 -10.89
N ALA A 72 -0.49 -3.10 -11.45
CA ALA A 72 -1.21 -4.37 -11.54
C ALA A 72 -1.54 -4.92 -10.14
N LEU A 73 -0.58 -4.90 -9.21
CA LEU A 73 -0.80 -5.31 -7.82
C LEU A 73 -1.90 -4.48 -7.14
N ILE A 74 -1.91 -3.16 -7.33
CA ILE A 74 -2.96 -2.28 -6.81
C ILE A 74 -4.33 -2.67 -7.37
N ALA A 75 -4.42 -2.87 -8.69
CA ALA A 75 -5.66 -3.24 -9.35
C ALA A 75 -6.19 -4.60 -8.87
N GLU A 76 -5.33 -5.62 -8.78
CA GLU A 76 -5.67 -6.95 -8.27
C GLU A 76 -6.16 -6.89 -6.82
N THR A 77 -5.45 -6.15 -5.96
CA THR A 77 -5.82 -6.00 -4.54
C THR A 77 -7.17 -5.29 -4.41
N TRP A 78 -7.39 -4.22 -5.17
CA TRP A 78 -8.65 -3.49 -5.17
C TRP A 78 -9.81 -4.36 -5.65
N LEU A 79 -9.66 -5.05 -6.78
CA LEU A 79 -10.70 -5.93 -7.34
C LEU A 79 -11.04 -7.07 -6.38
N GLY A 80 -10.04 -7.66 -5.73
CA GLY A 80 -10.24 -8.75 -4.76
C GLY A 80 -11.02 -8.33 -3.51
N VAL A 81 -10.98 -7.06 -3.13
CA VAL A 81 -11.69 -6.52 -1.96
C VAL A 81 -13.05 -5.91 -2.33
N VAL A 82 -13.14 -5.21 -3.47
CA VAL A 82 -14.34 -4.43 -3.83
C VAL A 82 -15.31 -5.21 -4.71
N CYS A 83 -14.81 -6.13 -5.54
CA CYS A 83 -15.63 -6.94 -6.44
C CYS A 83 -15.74 -8.42 -6.03
N GLY A 84 -15.02 -8.80 -4.97
CA GLY A 84 -15.05 -10.15 -4.40
C GLY A 84 -16.28 -10.44 -3.56
#